data_AF-J9F559-F1
#
_entry.id   AF-J9F559-F1
#
_cell.length_a   1.000
_cell.length_b   1.000
_cell.length_c   1.000
_cell.angle_alpha   90.00
_cell.angle_beta   90.00
_cell.angle_gamma   90.00
#
_symmetry.space_group_name_H-M   'P 1'
#
loop_
_entity.id
_entity.type
_entity.pdbx_description
1 polymer ?
#
loop_
_entity_poly.entity_id
_entity_poly.type
_entity_poly.pdbx_seq_one_letter_code
_entity_poly.pdbx_strand_id
1 'polypeptide(L)'
;MKDGEKLQIHNFVVEKVEMDGMDYMEVRTTDGSFRVMYRSDHPLFAMFDSLEDDEIEGASMLLNNVFAVATIVDVEFQKDVLLAAMKMIDRAEAGEVNDEEDRRIIEEEKVRYQMEHEVKEKGGADENE
;
A
#
# COMPACT_ATOMS: atom_id res chain seq x y z
N MET A 1 10.66 -18.36 12.69
CA MET A 1 10.39 -18.34 14.15
C MET A 1 9.99 -19.74 14.63
N LYS A 2 10.31 -20.11 15.88
CA LYS A 2 9.81 -21.36 16.48
C LYS A 2 8.41 -21.18 17.06
N ASP A 3 7.64 -22.26 17.19
CA ASP A 3 6.30 -22.18 17.76
C ASP A 3 6.36 -21.67 19.22
N GLY A 4 5.51 -20.68 19.53
CA GLY A 4 5.49 -20.01 20.83
C GLY A 4 6.62 -18.98 21.06
N GLU A 5 7.51 -18.78 20.09
CA GLU A 5 8.47 -17.68 20.11
C GLU A 5 7.75 -16.35 19.88
N LYS A 6 8.10 -15.34 20.70
CA LYS A 6 7.52 -14.01 20.64
C LYS A 6 8.57 -13.03 20.17
N LEU A 7 8.28 -12.36 19.06
CA LEU A 7 9.05 -11.23 18.57
C LEU A 7 8.28 -9.95 18.85
N GLN A 8 8.91 -8.99 19.51
CA GLN A 8 8.32 -7.67 19.70
C GLN A 8 8.84 -6.73 18.60
N ILE A 9 7.91 -6.16 17.83
CA ILE A 9 8.16 -5.14 16.81
C ILE A 9 7.49 -3.87 17.30
N HIS A 10 8.23 -3.02 18.01
CA HIS A 10 7.71 -1.79 18.63
C HIS A 10 6.45 -2.05 19.48
N ASN A 11 5.28 -1.59 19.03
CA ASN A 11 3.99 -1.73 19.70
C ASN A 11 3.23 -3.02 19.33
N PHE A 12 3.87 -3.92 18.59
CA PHE A 12 3.29 -5.20 18.17
C PHE A 12 4.06 -6.37 18.74
N VAL A 13 3.34 -7.45 19.01
CA VAL A 13 3.90 -8.76 19.34
C VAL A 13 3.49 -9.72 18.24
N VAL A 14 4.49 -10.33 17.60
CA VAL A 14 4.35 -11.39 16.62
C VAL A 14 4.64 -12.72 17.30
N GLU A 15 3.75 -13.69 17.13
CA GLU A 15 3.86 -15.01 17.73
C GLU A 15 3.40 -16.07 16.74
N LYS A 16 4.22 -17.11 16.56
CA LYS A 16 3.82 -18.27 15.77
C LYS A 16 2.95 -19.21 16.62
N VAL A 17 1.74 -19.51 16.15
CA VAL A 17 0.73 -20.33 16.85
C VAL A 17 0.18 -21.42 15.94
N GLU A 18 -0.06 -22.61 16.49
CA GLU A 18 -0.75 -23.70 15.80
C GLU A 18 -2.24 -23.69 16.20
N MET A 19 -3.14 -23.70 15.22
CA MET A 19 -4.59 -23.80 15.41
C MET A 19 -5.17 -24.78 14.41
N ASP A 20 -5.92 -25.78 14.90
CA ASP A 20 -6.58 -26.80 14.07
C ASP A 20 -5.64 -27.53 13.08
N GLY A 21 -4.39 -27.79 13.50
CA GLY A 21 -3.36 -28.45 12.70
C GLY A 21 -2.75 -27.56 11.61
N MET A 22 -2.89 -26.23 11.74
CA MET A 22 -2.34 -25.26 10.81
C MET A 22 -1.61 -24.14 11.54
N ASP A 23 -0.48 -23.74 11.00
CA ASP A 23 0.34 -22.65 11.56
C ASP A 23 -0.20 -21.28 11.14
N TYR A 24 -0.17 -20.35 12.10
CA TYR A 24 -0.47 -18.95 11.92
C TYR A 24 0.62 -18.07 12.54
N MET A 25 0.85 -16.91 11.96
CA MET A 25 1.52 -15.79 12.62
C MET A 25 0.44 -14.90 13.21
N GLU A 26 0.28 -14.94 14.53
CA GLU A 26 -0.54 -13.98 15.25
C GLU A 26 0.26 -12.69 15.44
N VAL A 27 -0.34 -11.57 15.01
CA VAL A 27 0.17 -10.24 15.31
C VAL A 27 -0.86 -9.50 16.14
N ARG A 28 -0.45 -9.03 17.32
CA ARG A 28 -1.30 -8.26 18.23
C ARG A 28 -0.60 -6.99 18.71
N THR A 29 -1.36 -5.94 18.99
CA THR A 29 -0.81 -4.79 19.71
C THR A 29 -0.43 -5.19 21.14
N THR A 30 0.55 -4.51 21.73
CA THR A 30 1.01 -4.77 23.11
C THR A 30 -0.08 -4.55 24.15
N ASP A 31 -1.06 -3.69 23.87
CA ASP A 31 -2.26 -3.45 24.69
C ASP A 31 -3.41 -4.42 24.40
N GLY A 32 -3.29 -5.27 23.37
CA GLY A 32 -4.30 -6.25 22.97
C GLY A 32 -5.54 -5.68 22.27
N SER A 33 -5.56 -4.39 21.92
CA SER A 33 -6.70 -3.73 21.26
C SER A 33 -6.91 -4.19 19.81
N PHE A 34 -5.87 -4.69 19.15
CA PHE A 34 -5.93 -5.20 17.79
C PHE A 34 -5.21 -6.54 17.67
N ARG A 35 -5.78 -7.45 16.88
CA ARG A 35 -5.20 -8.76 16.54
C ARG A 35 -5.52 -9.12 15.10
N VAL A 36 -4.53 -9.61 14.39
CA VAL A 36 -4.65 -10.22 13.06
C VAL A 36 -3.87 -11.53 13.03
N MET A 37 -4.34 -12.50 12.25
CA MET A 37 -3.65 -13.78 12.08
C MET A 37 -3.40 -14.04 10.60
N TYR A 38 -2.15 -14.34 10.26
CA TYR A 38 -1.74 -14.72 8.92
C TYR A 38 -1.51 -16.22 8.89
N ARG A 39 -2.25 -16.92 8.03
CA ARG A 39 -2.13 -18.36 7.84
C ARG A 39 -0.83 -18.70 7.11
N SER A 40 -0.35 -19.94 7.25
CA SER A 40 0.92 -20.41 6.65
C SER A 40 1.06 -20.23 5.14
N ASP A 41 -0.03 -20.08 4.39
CA ASP A 41 -0.04 -19.80 2.96
C ASP A 41 -0.06 -18.30 2.60
N HIS A 42 -0.11 -17.41 3.59
CA HIS A 42 -0.11 -15.97 3.39
C HIS A 42 1.33 -15.42 3.27
N PRO A 43 1.66 -14.51 2.33
CA PRO A 43 3.02 -13.99 2.18
C PRO A 43 3.60 -13.35 3.45
N LEU A 44 2.77 -12.66 4.23
CA LEU A 44 3.19 -12.09 5.51
C LEU A 44 3.58 -13.13 6.56
N PHE A 45 3.07 -14.36 6.48
CA PHE A 45 3.55 -15.44 7.35
C PHE A 45 5.03 -15.70 7.08
N ALA A 46 5.40 -15.90 5.81
CA ALA A 46 6.78 -16.17 5.42
C ALA A 46 7.71 -15.00 5.78
N MET A 47 7.26 -13.77 5.55
CA MET A 47 7.99 -12.55 5.93
C MET A 47 8.33 -12.54 7.43
N PHE A 48 7.36 -12.80 8.32
CA PHE A 48 7.61 -12.83 9.75
C PHE A 48 8.44 -14.05 10.18
N ASP A 49 8.29 -15.18 9.49
CA ASP A 49 9.02 -16.40 9.83
C ASP A 49 10.54 -16.26 9.59
N SER A 50 10.92 -15.47 8.59
CA SER A 50 12.31 -15.19 8.19
C SER A 50 12.80 -13.79 8.53
N LEU A 51 12.09 -13.03 9.37
CA LEU A 51 12.41 -11.62 9.63
C LEU A 51 13.76 -11.46 10.32
N GLU A 52 14.62 -10.60 9.77
CA GLU A 52 15.92 -10.24 10.36
C GLU A 52 15.84 -8.92 11.16
N ASP A 53 16.80 -8.68 12.07
CA ASP A 53 16.78 -7.54 13.00
C ASP A 53 16.81 -6.17 12.28
N ASP A 54 17.45 -6.07 11.12
CA ASP A 54 17.53 -4.86 10.31
C ASP A 54 16.25 -4.57 9.51
N GLU A 55 15.35 -5.55 9.39
CA GLU A 55 14.05 -5.43 8.70
C GLU A 55 12.91 -5.02 9.64
N ILE A 56 13.16 -4.97 10.97
CA ILE A 56 12.16 -4.65 12.00
C ILE A 56 11.44 -3.33 11.72
N GLU A 57 12.15 -2.31 11.23
CA GLU A 57 11.54 -1.01 10.95
C GLU A 57 10.55 -1.07 9.77
N GLY A 58 10.91 -1.80 8.69
CA GLY A 58 10.02 -2.02 7.56
C GLY A 58 8.78 -2.83 7.96
N ALA A 59 8.96 -3.87 8.76
CA ALA A 59 7.87 -4.65 9.33
C ALA A 59 6.95 -3.79 10.21
N SER A 60 7.52 -2.90 11.02
CA SER A 60 6.77 -1.94 11.83
C SER A 60 5.89 -1.01 10.99
N MET A 61 6.43 -0.46 9.90
CA MET A 61 5.66 0.40 9.00
C MET A 61 4.48 -0.36 8.37
N LEU A 62 4.70 -1.60 7.93
CA LEU A 62 3.65 -2.44 7.37
C LEU A 62 2.55 -2.72 8.40
N LEU A 63 2.92 -3.09 9.63
CA LEU A 63 1.95 -3.35 10.70
C LEU A 63 1.16 -2.11 11.10
N ASN A 64 1.80 -0.94 11.15
CA ASN A 64 1.11 0.33 11.38
C ASN A 64 0.12 0.66 10.27
N ASN A 65 0.44 0.38 9.01
CA ASN A 65 -0.50 0.57 7.91
C ASN A 65 -1.71 -0.37 8.02
N VAL A 66 -1.48 -1.65 8.32
CA VAL A 66 -2.56 -2.63 8.54
C VAL A 66 -3.45 -2.19 9.69
N PHE A 67 -2.86 -1.80 10.82
CA PHE A 67 -3.58 -1.29 11.98
C PHE A 67 -4.38 -0.02 11.66
N ALA A 68 -3.77 0.97 11.00
CA ALA A 68 -4.43 2.21 10.63
C ALA A 68 -5.65 1.92 9.74
N VAL A 69 -5.49 1.16 8.66
CA VAL A 69 -6.61 0.83 7.76
C VAL A 69 -7.72 0.06 8.48
N ALA A 70 -7.37 -0.89 9.35
CA ALA A 70 -8.36 -1.68 10.09
C ALA A 70 -9.11 -0.90 11.17
N THR A 71 -8.50 0.17 11.71
CA THR A 71 -9.07 0.97 12.81
C THR A 71 -9.75 2.26 12.35
N ILE A 72 -9.59 2.66 11.10
CA ILE A 72 -10.26 3.85 10.56
C ILE A 72 -11.77 3.61 10.52
N VAL A 73 -12.52 4.48 11.19
CA VAL A 73 -14.01 4.47 11.21
C VAL A 73 -14.60 5.35 10.10
N ASP A 74 -13.75 6.02 9.33
CA ASP A 74 -14.13 6.86 8.20
C ASP A 74 -14.33 6.03 6.93
N VAL A 75 -15.61 5.83 6.58
CA VAL A 75 -16.02 5.05 5.40
C VAL A 75 -15.54 5.67 4.09
N GLU A 76 -15.45 7.00 4.00
CA GLU A 76 -14.99 7.66 2.78
C GLU A 76 -13.50 7.39 2.57
N PHE A 77 -12.71 7.49 3.63
CA PHE A 77 -11.29 7.15 3.57
C PHE A 77 -11.05 5.66 3.27
N GLN A 78 -11.82 4.76 3.89
CA GLN A 78 -11.72 3.32 3.60
C GLN A 78 -12.01 3.03 2.11
N LYS A 79 -13.01 3.70 1.53
CA LYS A 79 -13.33 3.58 0.10
C LYS A 79 -12.18 4.07 -0.77
N ASP A 80 -11.57 5.21 -0.43
CA ASP A 80 -10.46 5.77 -1.21
C ASP A 80 -9.22 4.86 -1.18
N VAL A 81 -8.89 4.30 -0.01
CA VAL A 81 -7.82 3.30 0.11
C VAL A 81 -8.12 2.06 -0.73
N LEU A 82 -9.34 1.54 -0.69
CA LEU A 82 -9.74 0.38 -1.49
C LEU A 82 -9.63 0.65 -2.99
N LEU A 83 -10.09 1.82 -3.45
CA LEU A 83 -9.98 2.24 -4.85
C LEU A 83 -8.52 2.42 -5.28
N ALA A 84 -7.65 2.95 -4.41
CA ALA A 84 -6.23 3.07 -4.68
C ALA A 84 -5.54 1.71 -4.81
N ALA A 85 -5.88 0.77 -3.91
CA ALA A 85 -5.38 -0.60 -3.97
C ALA A 85 -5.84 -1.32 -5.24
N MET A 86 -7.12 -1.19 -5.63
CA MET A 86 -7.64 -1.72 -6.89
C MET A 86 -6.87 -1.17 -8.09
N LYS A 87 -6.66 0.15 -8.17
CA LYS A 87 -5.85 0.76 -9.24
C LYS A 87 -4.42 0.24 -9.28
N MET A 88 -3.83 -0.04 -8.13
CA MET A 88 -2.48 -0.62 -8.07
C MET A 88 -2.47 -2.05 -8.61
N ILE A 89 -3.48 -2.86 -8.27
CA ILE A 89 -3.65 -4.23 -8.79
C ILE A 89 -3.90 -4.19 -10.30
N ASP A 90 -4.82 -3.34 -10.76
CA ASP A 90 -5.11 -3.16 -12.18
C ASP A 90 -3.84 -2.78 -12.97
N ARG A 91 -2.98 -1.92 -12.39
CA ARG A 91 -1.67 -1.56 -12.99
C ARG A 91 -0.68 -2.72 -13.00
N ALA A 92 -0.65 -3.53 -11.94
CA ALA A 92 0.21 -4.71 -11.89
C ALA A 92 -0.23 -5.77 -12.91
N GLU A 93 -1.53 -5.88 -13.18
CA GLU A 93 -2.11 -6.80 -14.17
C GLU A 93 -2.03 -6.25 -15.61
N ALA A 94 -1.91 -4.94 -15.80
CA ALA A 94 -1.86 -4.30 -17.12
C ALA A 94 -0.60 -4.60 -17.96
N GLY A 95 0.38 -5.34 -17.42
CA GLY A 95 1.61 -5.73 -18.11
C GLY A 95 2.70 -4.64 -18.12
N GLU A 96 3.86 -4.96 -18.69
CA GLU A 96 5.04 -4.07 -18.71
C GLU A 96 4.73 -2.72 -19.36
N VAL A 97 5.32 -1.67 -18.78
CA VAL A 97 5.28 -0.30 -19.31
C VAL A 97 5.81 -0.31 -20.76
N ASN A 98 4.95 0.04 -21.71
CA ASN A 98 5.31 0.15 -23.11
C ASN A 98 5.85 1.57 -23.37
N ASP A 99 7.16 1.69 -23.58
CA ASP A 99 7.84 2.96 -23.90
C ASP A 99 7.20 3.74 -25.06
N GLU A 100 6.53 3.05 -25.98
CA GLU A 100 5.82 3.66 -27.10
C GLU A 100 4.50 4.32 -26.67
N GLU A 101 3.78 3.72 -25.72
CA GLU A 101 2.54 4.27 -25.14
C GLU A 101 2.85 5.52 -24.31
N ASP A 102 3.92 5.48 -23.53
CA ASP A 102 4.39 6.61 -22.72
C ASP A 102 4.85 7.79 -23.59
N ARG A 103 5.58 7.52 -24.69
CA ARG A 103 5.93 8.57 -25.66
C ARG A 103 4.69 9.23 -26.26
N ARG A 104 3.68 8.45 -26.62
CA ARG A 104 2.42 8.96 -27.16
C ARG A 104 1.70 9.86 -26.16
N ILE A 105 1.57 9.41 -24.90
CA ILE A 105 0.93 10.19 -23.83
C ILE A 105 1.67 11.52 -23.62
N ILE A 106 3.01 11.51 -23.60
CA ILE A 106 3.81 12.73 -23.43
C ILE A 106 3.62 13.70 -24.60
N GLU A 107 3.54 13.22 -25.84
CA GLU A 107 3.29 14.08 -27.00
C GLU A 107 1.87 14.67 -26.99
N GLU A 108 0.85 13.87 -26.65
CA GLU A 108 -0.53 14.34 -26.50
C GLU A 108 -0.65 15.40 -25.40
N GLU A 109 0.01 15.20 -24.26
CA GLU A 109 0.06 16.14 -23.13
C GLU A 109 0.73 17.47 -23.53
N LYS A 110 1.84 17.41 -24.29
CA LYS A 110 2.54 18.60 -24.81
C LYS A 110 1.68 19.40 -25.77
N VAL A 111 0.98 18.73 -26.68
CA VAL A 111 0.07 19.37 -27.65
C VAL A 111 -1.08 20.05 -26.91
N ARG A 112 -1.67 19.37 -25.91
CA ARG A 112 -2.73 19.96 -25.07
C ARG A 112 -2.24 21.20 -24.32
N TYR A 113 -1.06 21.12 -23.70
CA TYR A 113 -0.47 22.25 -22.97
C TYR A 113 -0.18 23.46 -23.89
N GLN A 114 0.33 23.21 -25.10
CA GLN A 114 0.57 24.27 -26.09
C GLN A 114 -0.74 24.95 -26.52
N MET A 115 -1.78 24.19 -26.81
CA MET A 115 -3.10 24.76 -27.15
C MET A 115 -3.68 25.59 -26.00
N GLU A 116 -3.60 25.10 -24.77
CA GLU A 116 -4.07 25.85 -23.59
C GLU A 116 -3.26 27.14 -23.35
N HIS A 117 -1.95 27.12 -23.61
CA HIS A 117 -1.09 28.28 -23.47
C HIS A 117 -1.36 29.33 -24.57
N GLU A 118 -1.53 28.89 -25.82
CA GLU A 118 -1.87 29.78 -26.94
C GLU A 118 -3.25 30.43 -26.78
N VAL A 119 -4.23 29.71 -26.21
CA VAL A 119 -5.55 30.26 -25.89
C VAL A 119 -5.47 31.30 -24.77
N LYS A 120 -4.63 31.08 -23.76
CA LYS A 120 -4.37 32.06 -22.69
C LYS A 120 -3.63 33.31 -23.18
N GLU A 121 -2.65 33.15 -24.08
CA GLU A 121 -1.93 34.29 -24.67
C GLU A 121 -2.82 35.12 -25.61
N LYS A 122 -3.70 34.48 -26.38
CA LYS A 122 -4.66 35.20 -27.25
C LYS A 122 -5.81 35.85 -26.48
N GLY A 123 -6.26 35.24 -25.39
CA GLY A 123 -7.32 35.80 -24.53
C GLY A 123 -6.89 37.01 -23.70
N GLY A 124 -5.59 37.26 -23.53
CA GLY A 124 -5.06 38.45 -22.83
C GLY A 124 -4.80 39.67 -23.73
N ALA A 125 -4.95 39.53 -25.06
CA ALA A 125 -4.68 40.61 -26.01
C ALA A 125 -5.91 41.48 -26.33
N ASP A 126 -7.13 41.02 -26.01
CA ASP A 126 -8.39 41.71 -26.36
C ASP A 126 -8.95 42.61 -25.24
N GLU A 127 -8.27 42.76 -24.10
CA GLU A 127 -8.75 43.63 -22.98
C GLU A 127 -8.06 45.01 -22.90
N ASN A 128 -7.21 45.38 -23.87
CA ASN A 128 -6.60 46.71 -23.94
C ASN A 128 -6.75 47.33 -25.35
N GLU A 129 -7.97 47.73 -25.72
CA GLU A 129 -8.20 48.75 -26.77
C GLU A 129 -9.36 49.69 -26.41
#